data_AF-A0A2M6YJJ3-F1
#
_entry.id   AF-A0A2M6YJJ3-F1
#
_cell.length_a   1.000
_cell.length_b   1.000
_cell.length_c   1.000
_cell.angle_alpha   90.00
_cell.angle_beta   90.00
_cell.angle_gamma   90.00
#
_symmetry.space_group_name_H-M   'P 1'
#
loop_
_entity.id
_entity.type
_entity.pdbx_description
1 polymer ?
#
loop_
_entity_poly.entity_id
_entity_poly.type
_entity_poly.pdbx_seq_one_letter_code
_entity_poly.pdbx_strand_id
1 'polypeptide(L)'
;MSADGQTRELEGGSNVHAEAVSTPKTKNRYNKMEWAGAFGDIGTLIPFVVAYITIVKMPPLGLLFMFGIALVISGLYYKTPLPIQPMKAIGAAAIAGGISPAAVYGAGLTTGLFWFLAGVTGIIRPIAKLATKPVVRGIMLGLGLTFMVDGINRMKTAPVLAGCALVIT
;
A
#
# COMPACT_ATOMS: atom_id res chain seq x y z
N MET A 1 -66.92 9.13 23.94
CA MET A 1 -65.81 10.07 23.67
C MET A 1 -64.72 9.83 24.70
N SER A 2 -63.50 9.44 24.41
CA SER A 2 -62.90 8.72 23.27
C SER A 2 -61.59 8.17 23.80
N ALA A 3 -61.33 6.88 23.62
CA ALA A 3 -60.06 6.23 23.93
C ALA A 3 -59.06 6.55 22.81
N ASP A 4 -58.49 7.76 22.82
CA ASP A 4 -57.61 8.25 21.76
C ASP A 4 -56.44 9.05 22.33
N GLY A 5 -55.64 8.39 23.18
CA GLY A 5 -54.50 9.04 23.84
C GLY A 5 -53.25 8.17 24.04
N GLN A 6 -53.28 6.88 23.69
CA GLN A 6 -52.17 5.96 23.97
C GLN A 6 -51.68 5.13 22.77
N THR A 7 -52.04 5.50 21.55
CA THR A 7 -51.71 4.70 20.34
C THR A 7 -50.64 5.32 19.44
N ARG A 8 -49.80 6.23 19.93
CA ARG A 8 -48.83 6.97 19.09
C ARG A 8 -47.36 6.89 19.52
N GLU A 9 -46.96 5.85 20.25
CA GLU A 9 -45.56 5.68 20.69
C GLU A 9 -44.81 4.46 20.11
N LEU A 10 -45.34 3.75 19.10
CA LEU A 10 -44.73 2.50 18.62
C LEU A 10 -44.39 2.40 17.12
N GLU A 11 -44.23 3.52 16.41
CA GLU A 11 -43.69 3.50 15.03
C GLU A 11 -42.50 4.46 14.85
N GLY A 12 -41.53 4.39 15.76
CA GLY A 12 -40.19 4.97 15.61
C GLY A 12 -39.16 3.96 15.14
N GLY A 13 -39.54 3.06 14.22
CA GLY A 13 -38.65 2.05 13.66
C GLY A 13 -37.56 2.69 12.80
N SER A 14 -36.37 2.84 13.36
CA SER A 14 -35.09 2.41 12.77
C SER A 14 -35.02 2.41 11.23
N ASN A 15 -35.25 3.57 10.60
CA ASN A 15 -34.74 3.83 9.27
C ASN A 15 -33.30 4.32 9.44
N VAL A 16 -32.40 3.37 9.72
CA VAL A 16 -30.98 3.53 9.40
C VAL A 16 -30.95 3.64 7.88
N HIS A 17 -31.14 4.86 7.38
CA HIS A 17 -30.85 5.20 6.02
C HIS A 17 -29.40 4.77 5.81
N ALA A 18 -29.24 3.67 5.07
CA ALA A 18 -28.00 3.32 4.43
C ALA A 18 -27.63 4.57 3.61
N GLU A 19 -26.79 5.41 4.20
CA GLU A 19 -26.21 6.57 3.58
C GLU A 19 -25.36 5.98 2.46
N ALA A 20 -25.98 5.84 1.28
CA ALA A 20 -25.28 5.56 0.06
C ALA A 20 -24.28 6.69 -0.04
N VAL A 21 -23.02 6.39 0.30
CA VAL A 21 -21.90 7.32 0.22
C VAL A 21 -21.82 7.71 -1.24
N SER A 22 -22.52 8.79 -1.59
CA SER A 22 -22.45 9.43 -2.89
C SER A 22 -21.02 9.93 -2.98
N THR A 23 -20.15 9.11 -3.57
CA THR A 23 -18.74 9.43 -3.68
C THR A 23 -18.70 10.64 -4.61
N PRO A 24 -18.35 11.84 -4.11
CA PRO A 24 -18.30 13.00 -4.98
C PRO A 24 -17.34 12.64 -6.11
N LYS A 25 -17.68 12.95 -7.37
CA LYS A 25 -16.70 12.88 -8.46
C LYS A 25 -15.58 13.87 -8.13
N THR A 26 -14.57 13.41 -7.40
CA THR A 26 -13.39 14.19 -7.08
C THR A 26 -12.74 14.58 -8.40
N LYS A 27 -12.29 15.83 -8.53
CA LYS A 27 -11.44 16.28 -9.65
C LYS A 27 -10.00 16.20 -9.16
N ASN A 28 -9.02 16.04 -10.06
CA ASN A 28 -7.60 16.11 -9.67
C ASN A 28 -7.31 17.49 -9.07
N ARG A 29 -6.72 17.54 -7.86
CA ARG A 29 -6.49 18.80 -7.14
C ARG A 29 -5.00 19.08 -7.04
N TYR A 30 -4.42 19.78 -8.02
CA TYR A 30 -2.99 20.14 -8.03
C TYR A 30 -2.56 21.15 -6.94
N ASN A 31 -2.74 20.82 -5.67
CA ASN A 31 -2.41 21.63 -4.50
C ASN A 31 -1.04 21.23 -3.93
N LYS A 32 -0.50 22.07 -3.04
CA LYS A 32 0.83 21.85 -2.43
C LYS A 32 0.95 20.50 -1.71
N MET A 33 -0.15 19.96 -1.18
CA MET A 33 -0.16 18.66 -0.50
C MET A 33 -0.03 17.51 -1.50
N GLU A 34 -0.63 17.60 -2.70
CA GLU A 34 -0.45 16.60 -3.74
C GLU A 34 1.00 16.59 -4.26
N TRP A 35 1.60 17.77 -4.41
CA TRP A 35 3.03 17.89 -4.73
C TRP A 35 3.91 17.27 -3.65
N ALA A 36 3.65 17.57 -2.37
CA ALA A 36 4.40 16.97 -1.26
C ALA A 36 4.28 15.43 -1.23
N GLY A 37 3.07 14.90 -1.50
CA GLY A 37 2.85 13.46 -1.62
C GLY A 37 3.63 12.82 -2.78
N ALA A 38 3.62 13.46 -3.95
CA ALA A 38 4.38 12.99 -5.11
C ALA A 38 5.90 12.98 -4.85
N PHE A 39 6.44 14.03 -4.23
CA PHE A 39 7.85 14.05 -3.83
C PHE A 39 8.18 12.99 -2.76
N GLY A 40 7.25 12.71 -1.83
CA GLY A 40 7.40 11.62 -0.86
C GLY A 40 7.50 10.24 -1.51
N ASP A 41 6.69 9.98 -2.56
CA ASP A 41 6.76 8.75 -3.34
C ASP A 41 8.09 8.64 -4.10
N ILE A 42 8.52 9.71 -4.77
CA ILE A 42 9.81 9.75 -5.48
C ILE A 42 10.97 9.44 -4.52
N GLY A 43 10.98 10.03 -3.32
CA GLY A 43 12.04 9.81 -2.33
C GLY A 43 12.20 8.35 -1.90
N THR A 44 11.11 7.58 -1.93
CA THR A 44 11.12 6.14 -1.59
C THR A 44 11.33 5.24 -2.80
N LEU A 45 11.01 5.72 -4.01
CA LEU A 45 11.22 5.02 -5.27
C LEU A 45 12.67 5.08 -5.77
N ILE A 46 13.38 6.20 -5.56
CA ILE A 46 14.77 6.40 -6.04
C ILE A 46 15.71 5.27 -5.61
N PRO A 47 15.79 4.88 -4.31
CA PRO A 47 16.71 3.83 -3.88
C PRO A 47 16.45 2.49 -4.59
N PHE A 48 15.19 2.15 -4.82
CA PHE A 48 14.83 0.93 -5.54
C PHE A 48 15.23 0.99 -7.00
N VAL A 49 14.91 2.07 -7.71
CA VAL A 49 15.26 2.20 -9.13
C VAL A 49 16.77 2.15 -9.33
N VAL A 50 17.53 2.84 -8.49
CA VAL A 50 19.00 2.78 -8.52
C VAL A 50 19.49 1.35 -8.30
N ALA A 51 18.95 0.64 -7.31
CA ALA A 51 19.32 -0.75 -7.05
C ALA A 51 18.94 -1.70 -8.20
N TYR A 52 17.76 -1.54 -8.81
CA TYR A 52 17.34 -2.37 -9.96
C TYR A 52 18.23 -2.15 -11.19
N ILE A 53 18.68 -0.93 -11.44
CA ILE A 53 19.56 -0.63 -12.57
C ILE A 53 20.99 -1.11 -12.29
N THR A 54 21.51 -0.83 -11.10
CA THR A 54 22.93 -1.07 -10.78
C THR A 54 23.22 -2.52 -10.40
N ILE A 55 22.34 -3.15 -9.62
CA ILE A 55 22.53 -4.51 -9.08
C ILE A 55 21.86 -5.54 -9.98
N VAL A 56 20.57 -5.36 -10.27
CA VAL A 56 19.78 -6.31 -11.09
C VAL A 56 20.06 -6.15 -12.59
N LYS A 57 20.74 -5.07 -13.00
CA LYS A 57 21.07 -4.76 -14.41
C LYS A 57 19.83 -4.63 -15.31
N MET A 58 18.74 -4.12 -14.75
CA MET A 58 17.51 -3.88 -15.51
C MET A 58 17.66 -2.65 -16.43
N PRO A 59 17.18 -2.70 -17.68
CA PRO A 59 17.25 -1.56 -18.59
C PRO A 59 16.47 -0.36 -18.04
N PRO A 60 17.11 0.82 -17.85
CA PRO A 60 16.49 1.97 -17.19
C PRO A 60 15.35 2.56 -18.00
N LEU A 61 15.45 2.53 -19.34
CA LEU A 61 14.43 3.07 -20.25
C LEU A 61 13.08 2.39 -20.00
N GLY A 62 13.02 1.06 -20.09
CA GLY A 62 11.78 0.31 -19.92
C GLY A 62 11.23 0.43 -18.50
N LEU A 63 12.11 0.39 -17.50
CA LEU A 63 11.73 0.51 -16.10
C LEU A 63 11.07 1.87 -15.79
N LEU A 64 11.76 2.96 -16.12
CA LEU A 64 11.29 4.32 -15.85
C LEU A 64 10.06 4.67 -16.70
N PHE A 65 10.04 4.24 -17.96
CA PHE A 65 8.91 4.49 -18.85
C PHE A 65 7.63 3.81 -18.34
N MET A 66 7.72 2.54 -17.92
CA MET A 66 6.56 1.83 -17.35
C MET A 66 6.12 2.39 -16.00
N PHE A 67 7.06 2.79 -15.13
CA PHE A 67 6.70 3.50 -13.89
C PHE A 67 5.98 4.83 -14.18
N GLY A 68 6.48 5.62 -15.13
CA GLY A 68 5.87 6.89 -15.52
C GLY A 68 4.43 6.70 -16.03
N ILE A 69 4.21 5.74 -16.94
CA ILE A 69 2.87 5.41 -17.42
C ILE A 69 1.96 4.96 -16.28
N ALA A 70 2.44 4.07 -15.41
CA ALA A 70 1.65 3.58 -14.28
C ALA A 70 1.24 4.72 -13.34
N LEU A 71 2.16 5.65 -13.04
CA LEU A 71 1.90 6.83 -12.20
C LEU A 71 0.86 7.76 -12.86
N VAL A 72 0.95 8.00 -14.16
CA VAL A 72 -0.04 8.82 -14.90
C VAL A 72 -1.41 8.15 -14.90
N ILE A 73 -1.49 6.86 -15.25
CA ILE A 73 -2.77 6.13 -15.28
C ILE A 73 -3.41 6.11 -13.89
N SER A 74 -2.64 5.77 -12.85
CA SER A 74 -3.12 5.74 -11.47
C SER A 74 -3.60 7.12 -11.01
N GLY A 75 -2.82 8.18 -11.29
CA GLY A 75 -3.19 9.55 -10.95
C GLY A 75 -4.45 10.03 -11.67
N LEU A 76 -4.69 9.62 -12.91
CA LEU A 76 -5.92 9.93 -13.65
C LEU A 76 -7.13 9.12 -13.16
N TYR A 77 -6.92 7.87 -12.78
CA TYR A 77 -7.99 6.96 -12.34
C TYR A 77 -8.43 7.23 -10.90
N TYR A 78 -7.48 7.27 -9.96
CA TYR A 78 -7.73 7.47 -8.52
C TYR A 78 -7.80 8.95 -8.12
N LYS A 79 -7.31 9.85 -8.97
CA LYS A 79 -7.41 11.31 -8.80
C LYS A 79 -6.72 11.86 -7.56
N THR A 80 -5.78 11.08 -7.04
CA THR A 80 -4.92 11.41 -5.91
C THR A 80 -3.54 10.82 -6.17
N PRO A 81 -2.46 11.43 -5.64
CA PRO A 81 -1.13 10.84 -5.73
C PRO A 81 -1.10 9.55 -4.91
N LEU A 82 -1.09 8.41 -5.60
CA LEU A 82 -0.91 7.10 -5.01
C LEU A 82 0.52 6.62 -5.25
N PRO A 83 1.24 6.17 -4.21
CA PRO A 83 2.59 5.68 -4.37
C PRO A 83 2.61 4.37 -5.16
N ILE A 84 3.39 4.32 -6.25
CA ILE A 84 3.57 3.11 -7.06
C ILE A 84 5.01 2.67 -6.91
N GLN A 85 5.25 1.85 -5.90
CA GLN A 85 6.58 1.35 -5.57
C GLN A 85 6.67 -0.16 -5.72
N PRO A 86 7.87 -0.70 -5.99
CA PRO A 86 8.12 -2.12 -5.82
C PRO A 86 7.72 -2.55 -4.42
N MET A 87 7.00 -3.66 -4.31
CA MET A 87 6.69 -4.23 -3.00
C MET A 87 8.01 -4.53 -2.28
N LYS A 88 8.20 -3.96 -1.08
CA LYS A 88 9.48 -3.99 -0.36
C LYS A 88 10.08 -5.39 -0.26
N ALA A 89 9.25 -6.42 -0.07
CA ALA A 89 9.69 -7.81 -0.02
C ALA A 89 10.22 -8.33 -1.36
N ILE A 90 9.49 -8.11 -2.47
CA ILE A 90 9.92 -8.52 -3.81
C ILE A 90 11.16 -7.73 -4.22
N GLY A 91 11.19 -6.42 -3.93
CA GLY A 91 12.35 -5.58 -4.21
C GLY A 91 13.60 -6.01 -3.45
N ALA A 92 13.46 -6.28 -2.14
CA ALA A 92 14.57 -6.79 -1.34
C ALA A 92 15.04 -8.16 -1.83
N ALA A 93 14.13 -9.08 -2.17
CA ALA A 93 14.47 -10.39 -2.70
C ALA A 93 15.16 -10.30 -4.08
N ALA A 94 14.72 -9.42 -4.96
CA ALA A 94 15.33 -9.21 -6.27
C ALA A 94 16.77 -8.68 -6.15
N ILE A 95 16.99 -7.72 -5.26
CA ILE A 95 18.29 -7.08 -5.04
C ILE A 95 19.25 -8.02 -4.30
N ALA A 96 18.81 -8.65 -3.20
CA ALA A 96 19.67 -9.49 -2.36
C ALA A 96 19.88 -10.89 -2.94
N GLY A 97 18.88 -11.42 -3.65
CA GLY A 97 18.91 -12.77 -4.22
C GLY A 97 19.57 -12.87 -5.60
N GLY A 98 20.02 -11.75 -6.19
CA GLY A 98 20.65 -11.77 -7.52
C GLY A 98 19.73 -12.28 -8.62
N ILE A 99 18.42 -11.99 -8.51
CA ILE A 99 17.40 -12.50 -9.42
C ILE A 99 17.56 -11.86 -10.80
N SER A 100 17.43 -12.65 -11.87
CA SER A 100 17.54 -12.12 -13.23
C SER A 100 16.40 -11.14 -13.56
N PRO A 101 16.64 -10.13 -14.43
CA PRO A 101 15.58 -9.23 -14.89
C PRO A 101 14.35 -9.95 -15.45
N ALA A 102 14.56 -11.06 -16.15
CA ALA A 102 13.48 -11.88 -16.71
C ALA A 102 12.56 -12.45 -15.62
N ALA A 103 13.12 -12.91 -14.50
CA ALA A 103 12.33 -13.40 -13.38
C ALA A 103 11.56 -12.26 -12.67
N VAL A 104 12.12 -11.04 -12.61
CA VAL A 104 11.40 -9.87 -12.11
C VAL A 104 10.21 -9.52 -13.01
N TYR A 105 10.39 -9.56 -14.34
CA TYR A 105 9.29 -9.37 -15.29
C TYR A 105 8.22 -10.46 -15.16
N GLY A 106 8.64 -11.73 -15.04
CA GLY A 106 7.72 -12.86 -14.82
C GLY A 106 6.91 -12.71 -13.52
N ALA A 107 7.56 -12.33 -12.42
CA ALA A 107 6.89 -12.07 -11.15
C ALA A 107 5.92 -10.89 -11.25
N GLY A 108 6.33 -9.80 -11.91
CA GLY A 108 5.49 -8.63 -12.15
C GLY A 108 4.24 -8.95 -12.98
N LEU A 109 4.41 -9.64 -14.11
CA LEU A 109 3.31 -10.04 -14.98
C LEU A 109 2.37 -11.03 -14.29
N THR A 110 2.90 -12.03 -13.59
CA THR A 110 2.09 -13.04 -12.90
C THR A 110 1.28 -12.39 -11.77
N THR A 111 1.93 -11.52 -10.98
CA THR A 111 1.27 -10.80 -9.89
C THR A 111 0.23 -9.84 -10.44
N GLY A 112 0.56 -9.07 -11.48
CA GLY A 112 -0.36 -8.15 -12.14
C GLY A 112 -1.59 -8.86 -12.72
N LEU A 113 -1.38 -9.99 -13.42
CA LEU A 113 -2.47 -10.80 -13.96
C LEU A 113 -3.35 -11.37 -12.85
N PHE A 114 -2.74 -11.91 -11.78
CA PHE A 114 -3.47 -12.40 -10.62
C PHE A 114 -4.37 -11.32 -10.02
N TRP A 115 -3.83 -10.13 -9.75
CA TRP A 115 -4.60 -9.02 -9.18
C TRP A 115 -5.66 -8.47 -10.13
N PHE A 116 -5.36 -8.43 -11.43
CA PHE A 116 -6.32 -8.01 -12.44
C PHE A 116 -7.54 -8.94 -12.47
N LEU A 117 -7.31 -10.26 -12.55
CA LEU A 117 -8.36 -11.27 -12.53
C LEU A 117 -9.13 -11.26 -11.20
N ALA A 118 -8.43 -11.19 -10.07
CA ALA A 118 -9.06 -11.16 -8.76
C ALA A 118 -9.88 -9.87 -8.53
N GLY A 119 -9.47 -8.76 -9.14
CA GLY A 119 -10.19 -7.49 -9.14
C GLY A 119 -11.46 -7.53 -10.00
N VAL A 120 -11.37 -8.04 -11.24
CA VAL A 120 -12.50 -8.16 -12.17
C VAL A 120 -13.54 -9.16 -11.68
N THR A 121 -13.11 -10.30 -11.12
CA THR A 121 -14.02 -11.32 -10.58
C THR A 121 -14.67 -10.93 -9.25
N GLY A 122 -14.14 -9.91 -8.56
CA GLY A 122 -14.68 -9.46 -7.27
C GLY A 122 -14.39 -10.39 -6.09
N ILE A 123 -13.56 -11.44 -6.27
CA ILE A 123 -13.17 -12.40 -5.23
C ILE A 123 -12.50 -11.71 -4.02
N ILE A 124 -11.89 -10.54 -4.23
CA ILE A 124 -11.30 -9.74 -3.15
C ILE A 124 -12.32 -9.29 -2.11
N ARG A 125 -13.59 -9.05 -2.48
CA ARG A 125 -14.61 -8.46 -1.58
C ARG A 125 -14.87 -9.27 -0.31
N PRO A 126 -15.15 -10.59 -0.37
CA PRO A 126 -15.31 -11.40 0.84
C PRO A 126 -14.03 -11.49 1.66
N ILE A 127 -12.86 -11.61 1.01
CA ILE A 127 -11.56 -11.69 1.70
C ILE A 127 -11.27 -10.40 2.46
N ALA A 128 -11.55 -9.25 1.87
CA ALA A 128 -11.35 -7.95 2.50
C ALA A 128 -12.18 -7.77 3.78
N LYS A 129 -13.32 -8.47 3.93
CA LYS A 129 -14.11 -8.45 5.18
C LYS A 129 -13.36 -9.09 6.35
N LEU A 130 -12.44 -10.00 6.09
CA LEU A 130 -11.62 -10.64 7.13
C LEU A 130 -10.54 -9.69 7.68
N ALA A 131 -10.12 -8.71 6.87
CA ALA A 131 -9.15 -7.67 7.25
C ALA A 131 -9.79 -6.60 8.17
N THR A 132 -10.38 -7.05 9.28
CA THR A 132 -10.96 -6.18 10.30
C THR A 132 -9.87 -5.38 11.03
N LYS A 133 -10.24 -4.25 11.65
CA LYS A 133 -9.30 -3.38 12.38
C LYS A 133 -8.42 -4.15 13.38
N PRO A 134 -8.93 -5.10 14.19
CA PRO A 134 -8.09 -5.91 15.09
C PRO A 134 -7.06 -6.75 14.34
N VAL A 135 -7.43 -7.37 13.22
CA VAL A 135 -6.52 -8.20 12.41
C VAL A 135 -5.39 -7.37 11.82
N VAL A 136 -5.72 -6.22 11.21
CA VAL A 136 -4.71 -5.32 10.64
C VAL A 136 -3.75 -4.81 11.71
N ARG A 137 -4.27 -4.43 12.88
CA ARG A 137 -3.44 -4.01 14.02
C ARG A 137 -2.56 -5.15 14.55
N GLY A 138 -3.09 -6.38 14.59
CA GLY A 138 -2.32 -7.57 14.97
C GLY A 138 -1.18 -7.85 14.00
N ILE A 139 -1.42 -7.75 12.69
CA ILE A 139 -0.38 -7.88 11.65
C ILE A 139 0.68 -6.79 11.82
N MET A 140 0.27 -5.53 12.03
CA MET A 140 1.20 -4.42 12.25
C MET A 140 2.05 -4.60 13.51
N LEU A 141 1.43 -5.04 14.63
CA LEU A 141 2.14 -5.34 15.87
C LEU A 141 3.14 -6.49 15.67
N GLY A 142 2.71 -7.57 15.02
CA GLY A 142 3.56 -8.72 14.71
C GLY A 142 4.75 -8.31 13.85
N LEU A 143 4.53 -7.55 12.78
CA LEU A 143 5.60 -7.05 11.91
C LEU A 143 6.56 -6.11 12.67
N GLY A 144 6.04 -5.25 13.54
CA GLY A 144 6.85 -4.38 14.40
C GLY A 144 7.75 -5.18 15.36
N LEU A 145 7.21 -6.20 16.02
CA LEU A 145 7.98 -7.10 16.88
C LEU A 145 9.04 -7.88 16.09
N THR A 146 8.71 -8.37 14.89
CA THR A 146 9.69 -9.01 14.00
C THR A 146 10.84 -8.06 13.67
N PHE A 147 10.57 -6.81 13.35
CA PHE A 147 11.62 -5.81 13.10
C PHE A 147 12.49 -5.53 14.34
N MET A 148 11.91 -5.53 15.54
CA MET A 148 12.70 -5.40 16.78
C MET A 148 13.67 -6.57 16.95
N VAL A 149 13.20 -7.80 16.75
CA VAL A 149 14.02 -9.02 16.86
C VAL A 149 15.12 -9.02 15.80
N ASP A 150 14.78 -8.71 14.55
CA ASP A 150 15.74 -8.61 13.46
C ASP A 150 16.78 -7.51 13.71
N GLY A 151 16.34 -6.36 14.22
CA GLY A 151 17.22 -5.26 14.63
C GLY A 151 18.23 -5.70 15.69
N ILE A 152 17.77 -6.39 16.75
CA ILE A 152 18.64 -6.94 17.80
C ILE A 152 19.64 -7.94 17.21
N ASN A 153 19.19 -8.83 16.33
CA ASN A 153 20.07 -9.79 15.69
C ASN A 153 21.12 -9.12 14.80
N ARG A 154 20.80 -8.02 14.12
CA ARG A 154 21.77 -7.25 13.34
C ARG A 154 22.75 -6.48 14.24
N MET A 155 22.31 -5.96 15.38
CA MET A 155 23.23 -5.33 16.36
C MET A 155 24.29 -6.30 16.88
N LYS A 156 23.94 -7.58 17.08
CA LYS A 156 24.91 -8.62 17.50
C LYS A 156 26.06 -8.81 16.50
N THR A 157 25.81 -8.58 15.21
CA THR A 157 26.84 -8.75 14.18
C THR A 157 27.89 -7.63 14.15
N ALA A 158 27.60 -6.46 14.75
CA ALA A 158 28.52 -5.32 14.80
C ALA A 158 28.33 -4.50 16.11
N PRO A 159 28.77 -5.03 17.27
CA PRO A 159 28.42 -4.47 18.58
C PRO A 159 29.00 -3.07 18.84
N VAL A 160 30.17 -2.75 18.28
CA VAL A 160 30.78 -1.41 18.40
C VAL A 160 29.97 -0.36 17.62
N LEU A 161 29.56 -0.71 16.39
CA LEU A 161 28.72 0.17 15.58
C LEU A 161 27.33 0.38 16.21
N ALA A 162 26.76 -0.71 16.77
CA ALA A 162 25.50 -0.66 17.49
C ALA A 162 25.57 0.25 18.73
N GLY A 163 26.65 0.16 19.52
CA GLY A 163 26.88 1.03 20.67
C GLY A 163 26.96 2.51 20.28
N CYS A 164 27.72 2.85 19.22
CA CYS A 164 27.80 4.23 18.74
C CYS A 164 26.45 4.73 18.20
N ALA A 165 25.71 3.91 17.44
CA ALA A 165 24.41 4.29 16.91
C ALA A 165 23.35 4.53 18.01
N LEU A 166 23.38 3.73 19.08
CA LEU A 166 22.48 3.87 20.23
C LEU A 166 22.73 5.16 21.02
N VAL A 167 23.96 5.66 21.05
CA VAL A 167 24.31 6.91 21.76
C VAL A 167 23.93 8.15 20.95
N ILE A 168 23.93 8.04 19.61
CA ILE A 168 23.70 9.17 18.69
C ILE A 168 22.20 9.37 18.39
N THR A 169 21.37 8.33 18.53
CA THR A 169 19.94 8.34 18.18
C THR A 169 19.07 8.51 19.42
#